data_AF-A0A7S1DGJ3-F1
#
_entry.id   AF-A0A7S1DGJ3-F1
#
_cell.length_a   1.000
_cell.length_b   1.000
_cell.length_c   1.000
_cell.angle_alpha   90.00
_cell.angle_beta   90.00
_cell.angle_gamma   90.00
#
_symmetry.space_group_name_H-M   'P 1'
#
loop_
_entity.id
_entity.type
_entity.pdbx_description
1 polymer ?
#
loop_
_entity_poly.entity_id
_entity_poly.type
_entity_poly.pdbx_seq_one_letter_code
_entity_poly.pdbx_strand_id
1 'polypeptide(L)'
;WRALQCGICGRIIMDPVVASDGFSYERQEIEARLKHSTISPMTGKRLAFTVLVPNNQLKNAIEAWRKDPTHGGGWITAAREEVKCPITMSVMHDAVLTCDGHSYERAAIIQWLRRHASSPKSNLPLSSKALITNHNLALLARTIAALD
;
A
#
# COMPACT_ATOMS: atom_id res chain seq x y z
N TRP A 1 -3.84 -9.71 10.37
CA TRP A 1 -4.34 -8.34 10.61
C TRP A 1 -3.24 -7.30 10.87
N ARG A 2 -2.02 -7.63 11.32
CA ARG A 2 -0.94 -6.63 11.52
C ARG A 2 -0.64 -5.76 10.30
N ALA A 3 -0.71 -6.34 9.10
CA ALA A 3 -0.56 -5.61 7.83
C ALA A 3 -1.60 -4.49 7.63
N LEU A 4 -2.74 -4.55 8.31
CA LEU A 4 -3.85 -3.60 8.20
C LEU A 4 -3.76 -2.46 9.24
N GLN A 5 -2.73 -2.46 10.10
CA GLN A 5 -2.59 -1.51 11.19
C GLN A 5 -1.81 -0.24 10.78
N CYS A 6 -2.21 0.88 11.38
CA CYS A 6 -1.56 2.19 11.25
C CYS A 6 -0.20 2.19 11.95
N GLY A 7 0.84 2.68 11.28
CA GLY A 7 2.18 2.81 11.86
C GLY A 7 2.28 3.79 13.04
N ILE A 8 1.32 4.70 13.22
CA ILE A 8 1.35 5.64 14.36
C ILE A 8 0.62 5.06 15.58
N CYS A 9 -0.62 4.62 15.39
CA CYS A 9 -1.52 4.30 16.51
C CYS A 9 -1.78 2.81 16.70
N GLY A 10 -1.32 1.93 15.79
CA GLY A 10 -1.55 0.49 15.85
C GLY A 10 -3.01 0.06 15.65
N ARG A 11 -3.95 0.99 15.44
CA ARG A 11 -5.34 0.67 15.10
C ARG A 11 -5.46 0.26 13.63
N ILE A 12 -6.55 -0.41 13.26
CA ILE A 12 -6.87 -0.67 11.84
C ILE A 12 -6.99 0.67 11.11
N ILE A 13 -6.37 0.77 9.94
CA ILE A 13 -6.41 1.99 9.14
C ILE A 13 -7.77 2.08 8.44
N MET A 14 -8.41 3.25 8.41
CA MET A 14 -9.69 3.46 7.74
C MET A 14 -9.52 4.19 6.42
N ASP A 15 -8.61 5.15 6.35
CA ASP A 15 -8.19 5.83 5.12
C ASP A 15 -6.67 5.69 4.92
N PRO A 16 -6.22 4.56 4.31
CA PRO A 16 -4.80 4.24 4.26
C PRO A 16 -4.06 5.08 3.23
N VAL A 17 -3.04 5.77 3.72
CA VAL A 17 -2.07 6.51 2.93
C VAL A 17 -0.65 6.06 3.25
N VAL A 18 0.23 6.12 2.26
CA VAL A 18 1.64 5.73 2.36
C VAL A 18 2.51 6.99 2.33
N ALA A 19 3.46 7.08 3.25
CA ALA A 19 4.50 8.10 3.23
C ALA A 19 5.74 7.62 2.46
N SER A 20 6.72 8.51 2.22
CA SER A 20 7.93 8.17 1.43
C SER A 20 8.84 7.10 2.06
N ASP A 21 8.60 6.73 3.32
CA ASP A 21 9.25 5.60 3.99
C ASP A 21 8.60 4.23 3.68
N GLY A 22 7.47 4.23 2.97
CA GLY A 22 6.75 3.04 2.54
C GLY A 22 5.79 2.43 3.55
N PHE A 23 5.59 3.06 4.71
CA PHE A 23 4.61 2.61 5.71
C PHE A 23 3.26 3.28 5.49
N SER A 24 2.19 2.54 5.81
CA SER A 24 0.83 3.07 5.76
C SER A 24 0.37 3.62 7.10
N TYR A 25 -0.40 4.71 7.02
CA TYR A 25 -0.94 5.46 8.13
C TYR A 25 -2.40 5.77 7.91
N GLU A 26 -3.12 6.03 9.00
CA GLU A 26 -4.40 6.73 8.96
C GLU A 26 -4.16 8.18 8.52
N ARG A 27 -4.85 8.62 7.45
CA ARG A 27 -4.61 9.92 6.81
C ARG A 27 -4.57 11.07 7.80
N GLN A 28 -5.62 11.20 8.63
CA GLN A 28 -5.75 12.34 9.54
C GLN A 28 -4.59 12.39 10.56
N GLU A 29 -4.15 11.23 11.04
CA GLU A 29 -3.08 11.11 12.04
C GLU A 29 -1.72 11.52 11.44
N ILE A 30 -1.38 11.03 10.25
CA ILE A 30 -0.11 11.39 9.60
C ILE A 30 -0.12 12.84 9.10
N GLU A 31 -1.25 13.34 8.59
CA GLU A 31 -1.38 14.75 8.21
C GLU A 31 -1.20 15.68 9.41
N ALA A 32 -1.77 15.35 10.57
CA ALA A 32 -1.56 16.10 11.80
C ALA A 32 -0.09 16.07 12.25
N ARG A 33 0.56 14.89 12.18
CA ARG A 33 1.98 14.75 12.52
C ARG A 33 2.90 15.59 11.62
N LEU A 34 2.64 15.58 10.31
CA LEU A 34 3.47 16.28 9.31
C LEU A 34 3.41 17.80 9.43
N LYS A 35 2.41 18.37 10.11
CA LYS A 35 2.39 19.80 10.46
C LYS A 35 3.51 20.20 11.42
N HIS A 36 4.05 19.25 12.17
CA HIS A 36 5.04 19.53 13.23
C HIS A 36 6.39 18.86 13.00
N SER A 37 6.44 17.76 12.24
CA SER A 37 7.68 17.00 12.02
C SER A 37 7.67 16.27 10.69
N THR A 38 8.80 16.30 9.98
CA THR A 38 9.01 15.49 8.76
C THR A 38 9.75 14.17 9.05
N ILE A 39 9.82 13.78 10.32
CA ILE A 39 10.41 12.51 10.75
C ILE A 39 9.33 11.42 10.68
N SER A 40 9.68 10.34 9.98
CA SER A 40 8.89 9.10 9.91
C SER A 40 8.56 8.59 11.32
N PRO A 41 7.28 8.39 11.65
CA PRO A 41 6.89 7.78 12.91
C PRO A 41 7.37 6.34 13.08
N MET A 42 7.64 5.63 11.98
CA MET A 42 8.01 4.21 12.00
C MET A 42 9.51 3.98 12.03
N THR A 43 10.28 4.83 11.36
CA THR A 43 11.72 4.63 11.17
C THR A 43 12.60 5.60 11.95
N GLY A 44 12.02 6.69 12.47
CA GLY A 44 12.78 7.77 13.11
C GLY A 44 13.65 8.57 12.15
N LYS A 45 13.58 8.31 10.84
CA LYS A 45 14.36 8.99 9.80
C LYS A 45 13.52 10.07 9.12
N ARG A 46 14.20 11.07 8.55
CA ARG A 46 13.53 12.11 7.75
C ARG A 46 12.90 11.50 6.50
N LEU A 47 11.64 11.83 6.25
CA LEU A 47 10.94 11.48 5.02
C LEU A 47 11.59 12.19 3.82
N ALA A 48 11.78 11.48 2.71
CA ALA A 48 12.33 12.04 1.49
C ALA A 48 11.40 13.13 0.91
N PHE A 49 10.09 12.92 1.03
CA PHE A 49 9.04 13.87 0.73
C PHE A 49 7.80 13.61 1.60
N THR A 50 6.97 14.64 1.77
CA THR A 50 5.79 14.64 2.64
C THR A 50 4.47 14.42 1.91
N VAL A 51 4.50 14.31 0.57
CA VAL A 51 3.32 13.94 -0.21
C VAL A 51 2.90 12.52 0.17
N LEU A 52 1.63 12.38 0.54
CA LEU A 52 1.01 11.11 0.93
C LEU A 52 0.29 10.50 -0.26
N VAL A 53 0.52 9.21 -0.51
CA VAL A 53 -0.07 8.48 -1.64
C VAL A 53 -1.14 7.53 -1.12
N PRO A 54 -2.37 7.49 -1.67
CA PRO A 54 -3.38 6.53 -1.22
C PRO A 54 -2.92 5.09 -1.43
N ASN A 55 -3.29 4.17 -0.54
CA ASN A 55 -2.98 2.74 -0.68
C ASN A 55 -4.24 1.97 -1.10
N ASN A 56 -4.55 2.00 -2.40
CA ASN A 56 -5.85 1.51 -2.89
C ASN A 56 -6.05 0.01 -2.62
N GLN A 57 -5.02 -0.82 -2.83
CA GLN A 57 -5.10 -2.25 -2.54
C GLN A 57 -5.27 -2.54 -1.04
N LEU A 58 -4.55 -1.83 -0.16
CA LEU A 58 -4.72 -1.99 1.28
C LEU A 58 -6.12 -1.55 1.74
N LYS A 59 -6.65 -0.46 1.16
CA LYS A 59 -8.01 0.00 1.43
C LYS A 59 -9.04 -1.07 1.09
N ASN A 60 -8.97 -1.66 -0.10
CA ASN A 60 -9.86 -2.73 -0.51
C ASN A 60 -9.77 -3.95 0.42
N ALA A 61 -8.54 -4.36 0.80
CA ALA A 61 -8.34 -5.47 1.72
C ALA A 61 -8.94 -5.21 3.12
N ILE A 62 -8.80 -3.97 3.63
CA ILE A 62 -9.41 -3.54 4.89
C ILE A 62 -10.93 -3.57 4.79
N GLU A 63 -11.51 -3.07 3.70
CA GLU A 63 -12.96 -3.09 3.50
C GLU A 63 -13.51 -4.52 3.44
N ALA A 64 -12.81 -5.44 2.79
CA ALA A 64 -13.16 -6.85 2.78
C ALA A 64 -13.08 -7.46 4.19
N TRP A 65 -11.99 -7.19 4.93
CA TRP A 65 -11.82 -7.63 6.31
C TRP A 65 -12.94 -7.11 7.22
N ARG A 66 -13.32 -5.84 7.10
CA ARG A 66 -14.39 -5.22 7.90
C ARG A 66 -15.78 -5.80 7.61
N LYS A 67 -16.02 -6.25 6.38
CA LYS A 67 -17.30 -6.85 5.96
C LYS A 67 -17.45 -8.30 6.41
N ASP A 68 -16.36 -8.96 6.81
CA ASP A 68 -16.36 -10.34 7.25
C ASP A 68 -16.27 -10.43 8.79
N PRO A 69 -17.41 -10.54 9.51
CA PRO A 69 -17.41 -10.61 10.98
C PRO A 69 -16.72 -11.86 11.52
N THR A 70 -16.59 -12.92 10.72
CA THR A 70 -15.89 -14.14 11.12
C THR A 70 -14.38 -13.98 11.06
N HIS A 71 -13.90 -12.99 10.28
CA HIS A 71 -12.51 -12.87 9.88
C HIS A 71 -11.94 -14.24 9.44
N GLY A 72 -12.74 -15.03 8.73
CA GLY A 72 -12.44 -16.38 8.24
C GLY A 72 -12.09 -16.43 6.75
N GLY A 73 -12.49 -17.49 6.03
CA GLY A 73 -12.05 -17.72 4.65
C GLY A 73 -12.50 -16.66 3.62
N GLY A 74 -13.60 -15.94 3.90
CA GLY A 74 -14.18 -14.96 2.97
C GLY A 74 -13.27 -13.77 2.70
N TRP A 75 -12.82 -13.07 3.75
CA TRP A 75 -11.88 -11.95 3.57
C TRP A 75 -10.51 -12.41 3.05
N ILE A 76 -10.04 -13.61 3.38
CA ILE A 76 -8.76 -14.14 2.89
C ILE A 76 -8.78 -14.22 1.35
N THR A 77 -9.90 -14.68 0.79
CA THR A 77 -10.06 -14.79 -0.67
C THR A 77 -10.00 -13.42 -1.34
N ALA A 78 -10.71 -12.42 -0.80
CA ALA A 78 -10.64 -11.05 -1.31
C ALA A 78 -9.23 -10.46 -1.18
N ALA A 79 -8.57 -10.67 -0.04
CA ALA A 79 -7.23 -10.16 0.20
C ALA A 79 -6.16 -10.81 -0.71
N ARG A 80 -6.37 -12.05 -1.17
CA ARG A 80 -5.51 -12.69 -2.20
C ARG A 80 -5.53 -11.93 -3.52
N GLU A 81 -6.66 -11.35 -3.91
CA GLU A 81 -6.74 -10.56 -5.14
C GLU A 81 -6.01 -9.21 -5.00
N GLU A 82 -6.05 -8.60 -3.82
CA GLU A 82 -5.38 -7.31 -3.58
C GLU A 82 -3.85 -7.38 -3.53
N VAL A 83 -3.29 -8.56 -3.25
CA VAL A 83 -1.83 -8.77 -3.24
C VAL A 83 -1.27 -9.22 -4.60
N LYS A 84 -2.11 -9.44 -5.61
CA LYS A 84 -1.66 -9.74 -6.97
C LYS A 84 -1.28 -8.49 -7.73
N CYS A 85 -0.17 -8.55 -8.45
CA CYS A 85 0.26 -7.50 -9.34
C CYS A 85 -0.67 -7.45 -10.57
N PRO A 86 -1.22 -6.28 -10.94
CA PRO A 86 -2.03 -6.13 -12.15
C PRO A 86 -1.28 -6.38 -13.47
N ILE A 87 0.06 -6.34 -13.47
CA ILE A 87 0.87 -6.58 -14.67
C ILE A 87 1.21 -8.07 -14.79
N THR A 88 1.75 -8.67 -13.72
CA THR A 88 2.24 -10.06 -13.75
C THR A 88 1.18 -11.09 -13.41
N MET A 89 0.01 -10.65 -12.92
CA MET A 89 -1.09 -11.50 -12.43
C MET A 89 -0.66 -12.48 -11.32
N SER A 90 0.45 -12.19 -10.65
CA SER A 90 1.08 -13.02 -9.61
C SER A 90 1.23 -12.23 -8.32
N VAL A 91 1.43 -12.90 -7.19
CA VAL A 91 1.63 -12.26 -5.88
C VAL A 91 2.82 -11.28 -5.94
N MET A 92 2.63 -10.08 -5.42
CA MET A 92 3.70 -9.08 -5.27
C MET A 92 4.60 -9.45 -4.09
N HIS A 93 5.89 -9.69 -4.38
CA HIS A 93 6.91 -9.92 -3.36
C HIS A 93 7.60 -8.60 -2.98
N ASP A 94 7.84 -7.73 -3.96
CA ASP A 94 8.37 -6.38 -3.77
C ASP A 94 7.34 -5.35 -4.25
N ALA A 95 6.27 -5.24 -3.47
CA ALA A 95 5.16 -4.34 -3.76
C ALA A 95 5.60 -2.86 -3.69
N VAL A 96 5.31 -2.09 -4.74
CA VAL A 96 5.54 -0.65 -4.81
C VAL A 96 4.32 0.10 -5.35
N LEU A 97 4.10 1.34 -4.90
CA LEU A 97 3.02 2.22 -5.36
C LEU A 97 3.51 3.22 -6.41
N THR A 98 2.65 3.50 -7.39
CA THR A 98 2.67 4.73 -8.20
C THR A 98 1.90 5.86 -7.50
N CYS A 99 2.06 7.10 -7.97
CA CYS A 99 1.46 8.29 -7.33
C CYS A 99 -0.08 8.33 -7.34
N ASP A 100 -0.73 7.51 -8.16
CA ASP A 100 -2.19 7.32 -8.18
C ASP A 100 -2.68 6.28 -7.14
N GLY A 101 -1.75 5.67 -6.39
CA GLY A 101 -2.03 4.77 -5.28
C GLY A 101 -2.24 3.31 -5.64
N HIS A 102 -1.92 2.90 -6.86
CA HIS A 102 -1.93 1.50 -7.26
C HIS A 102 -0.58 0.83 -7.04
N SER A 103 -0.63 -0.38 -6.48
CA SER A 103 0.54 -1.21 -6.22
C SER A 103 0.84 -2.20 -7.35
N TYR A 104 2.13 -2.44 -7.56
CA TYR A 104 2.68 -3.38 -8.55
C TYR A 104 3.91 -4.09 -8.02
N GLU A 105 4.30 -5.19 -8.68
CA GLU A 105 5.61 -5.79 -8.51
C GLU A 105 6.68 -4.86 -9.08
N ARG A 106 7.72 -4.55 -8.30
CA ARG A 106 8.72 -3.51 -8.63
C ARG A 106 9.34 -3.71 -10.00
N ALA A 107 9.81 -4.92 -10.29
CA ALA A 107 10.47 -5.22 -11.57
C ALA A 107 9.55 -4.95 -12.77
N ALA A 108 8.27 -5.34 -12.65
CA ALA A 108 7.28 -5.20 -13.71
C ALA A 108 6.91 -3.74 -13.97
N ILE A 109 6.64 -2.95 -12.92
CA ILE A 109 6.28 -1.54 -13.10
C ILE A 109 7.48 -0.70 -13.58
N ILE A 110 8.71 -1.01 -13.15
CA ILE A 110 9.91 -0.37 -13.69
C ILE A 110 10.03 -0.62 -15.20
N GLN A 111 9.78 -1.86 -15.66
CA GLN A 111 9.81 -2.18 -17.08
C GLN A 111 8.73 -1.43 -17.86
N TRP A 112 7.51 -1.35 -17.33
CA TRP A 112 6.40 -0.60 -17.94
C TRP A 112 6.73 0.89 -18.11
N LEU A 113 7.23 1.53 -17.04
CA LEU A 113 7.50 2.97 -17.00
C LEU A 113 8.69 3.41 -17.87
N ARG A 114 9.49 2.47 -18.42
CA ARG A 114 10.49 2.79 -19.45
C ARG A 114 9.86 3.26 -20.75
N ARG A 115 8.67 2.77 -21.08
CA ARG A 115 7.98 3.03 -22.36
C ARG A 115 6.70 3.84 -22.20
N HIS A 116 6.17 3.93 -21.00
CA HIS A 116 4.89 4.59 -20.72
C HIS A 116 5.04 5.63 -19.60
N ALA A 117 4.11 6.59 -19.57
CA ALA A 117 3.96 7.58 -18.50
C ALA A 117 2.59 7.49 -17.84
N SER A 118 1.88 6.37 -18.00
CA SER A 118 0.57 6.11 -17.42
C SER A 118 0.60 4.91 -16.47
N SER A 119 -0.40 4.86 -15.59
CA SER A 119 -0.64 3.74 -14.69
C SER A 119 -1.17 2.53 -15.47
N PRO A 120 -0.58 1.32 -15.33
CA PRO A 120 -1.12 0.13 -15.99
C PRO A 120 -2.56 -0.20 -15.61
N LYS A 121 -2.99 0.10 -14.36
CA LYS A 121 -4.32 -0.27 -13.87
C LYS A 121 -5.41 0.73 -14.25
N SER A 122 -5.15 2.03 -14.15
CA SER A 122 -6.15 3.07 -14.44
C SER A 122 -6.05 3.61 -15.87
N ASN A 123 -4.95 3.33 -16.57
CA ASN A 123 -4.59 3.90 -17.87
C ASN A 123 -4.51 5.45 -17.87
N LEU A 124 -4.48 6.08 -16.69
CA LEU A 124 -4.36 7.52 -16.54
C LEU A 124 -2.88 7.95 -16.52
N PRO A 125 -2.54 9.14 -17.06
CA PRO A 125 -1.20 9.72 -16.93
C PRO A 125 -0.78 9.85 -15.47
N LEU A 126 0.46 9.47 -15.18
CA LEU A 126 1.08 9.66 -13.88
C LEU A 126 1.80 11.00 -13.85
N SER A 127 1.51 11.83 -12.85
CA SER A 127 2.22 13.09 -12.63
C SER A 127 3.68 12.89 -12.18
N SER A 128 4.01 11.68 -11.70
CA SER A 128 5.38 11.28 -11.34
C SER A 128 5.60 9.78 -11.58
N LYS A 129 6.82 9.42 -11.98
CA LYS A 129 7.28 8.02 -12.10
C LYS A 129 7.98 7.51 -10.83
N ALA A 130 8.03 8.32 -9.77
CA ALA A 130 8.58 7.88 -8.49
C ALA A 130 7.78 6.70 -7.93
N LEU A 131 8.48 5.71 -7.39
CA LEU A 131 7.89 4.52 -6.78
C LEU A 131 8.14 4.52 -5.28
N ILE A 132 7.11 4.22 -4.50
CA ILE A 132 7.18 4.12 -3.03
C ILE A 132 6.99 2.65 -2.67
N THR A 133 7.81 2.10 -1.77
CA THR A 133 7.61 0.71 -1.30
C THR A 133 6.29 0.60 -0.53
N ASN A 134 5.56 -0.51 -0.66
CA ASN A 134 4.33 -0.78 0.09
C ASN A 134 4.58 -1.85 1.16
N HIS A 135 5.11 -1.46 2.32
CA HIS A 135 5.47 -2.41 3.37
C HIS A 135 4.25 -3.17 3.91
N ASN A 136 3.10 -2.50 4.03
CA ASN A 136 1.86 -3.11 4.50
C ASN A 136 1.35 -4.19 3.53
N LEU A 137 1.34 -3.92 2.22
CA LEU A 137 0.86 -4.89 1.23
C LEU A 137 1.81 -6.10 1.10
N ALA A 138 3.14 -5.87 1.14
CA ALA A 138 4.11 -6.96 1.18
C ALA A 138 3.97 -7.83 2.44
N LEU A 139 3.69 -7.23 3.59
CA LEU A 139 3.40 -7.97 4.82
C LEU A 139 2.08 -8.74 4.73
N LEU A 140 1.05 -8.17 4.09
CA LEU A 140 -0.23 -8.84 3.87
C LEU A 140 -0.04 -10.09 3.01
N ALA A 141 0.67 -9.97 1.88
CA ALA A 141 0.98 -11.09 0.98
C ALA A 141 1.65 -12.26 1.71
N ARG A 142 2.69 -11.96 2.50
CA ARG A 142 3.38 -12.97 3.31
C ARG A 142 2.50 -13.61 4.36
N THR A 143 1.64 -12.82 5.00
CA THR A 143 0.74 -13.33 6.05
C THR A 143 -0.29 -14.28 5.46
N ILE A 144 -0.86 -13.95 4.29
CA ILE A 144 -1.86 -14.80 3.62
C ILE A 144 -1.23 -16.10 3.12
N ALA A 145 -0.02 -16.03 2.53
CA ALA A 145 0.68 -17.21 2.05
C ALA A 145 1.05 -18.21 3.15
N ALA A 146 1.12 -17.77 4.41
CA ALA A 146 1.40 -18.63 5.56
C ALA A 146 0.15 -19.26 6.19
N LEU A 147 -1.05 -18.99 5.65
CA LEU A 147 -2.32 -19.60 6.08
C LEU A 147 -2.73 -20.82 5.23
N ASP A 148 -1.96 -21.12 4.17
CA ASP A 148 -2.04 -22.36 3.40
C ASP A 148 -1.21 -23.47 4.07
#